data_AF-A0A831KJB0-F1
#
_entry.id   AF-A0A831KJB0-F1
#
_cell.length_a   1.000
_cell.length_b   1.000
_cell.length_c   1.000
_cell.angle_alpha   90.00
_cell.angle_beta   90.00
_cell.angle_gamma   90.00
#
_symmetry.space_group_name_H-M   'P 1'
#
loop_
_entity.id
_entity.type
_entity.pdbx_description
1 polymer ?
#
loop_
_entity_poly.entity_id
_entity_poly.type
_entity_poly.pdbx_seq_one_letter_code
_entity_poly.pdbx_strand_id
1 'polypeptide(L)' 'MSDDFVPKWVAWEVTGRCNLSCIHCRASASLDAEEGDFTTGEAKAILDDIASFSSPVIVLSGGEPLLRKDI' A
#
# COMPACT_ATOMS: atom_id res chain seq x y z
N MET A 1 15.05 21.62 -19.84
CA MET A 1 14.58 20.26 -19.56
C MET A 1 13.56 20.40 -18.46
N SER A 2 12.27 20.38 -18.82
CA SER A 2 11.22 20.29 -17.81
C SER A 2 11.17 18.81 -17.43
N ASP A 3 11.95 18.42 -16.43
CA ASP A 3 11.84 17.08 -15.88
C ASP A 3 10.55 17.06 -15.06
N ASP A 4 9.46 16.63 -15.70
CA ASP A 4 8.21 16.39 -15.00
C ASP A 4 8.45 15.30 -13.94
N PHE A 5 8.27 15.65 -12.67
CA PHE A 5 8.41 14.74 -11.53
C PHE A 5 7.23 13.75 -11.49
N VAL A 6 7.17 12.85 -12.47
CA VAL A 6 6.13 11.80 -12.57
C VAL A 6 6.51 10.63 -11.66
N PRO A 7 5.61 10.17 -10.77
CA PRO A 7 5.86 9.00 -9.95
C PRO A 7 6.19 7.76 -10.80
N LYS A 8 7.26 7.05 -10.42
CA LYS A 8 7.69 5.78 -11.04
C LYS A 8 7.56 4.59 -10.12
N TRP A 9 7.48 4.83 -8.80
CA TRP A 9 7.43 3.79 -7.78
C TRP A 9 6.56 4.27 -6.63
N VAL A 10 5.57 3.48 -6.24
CA VAL A 10 4.68 3.77 -5.11
C VAL A 10 4.65 2.55 -4.21
N ALA A 11 5.18 2.69 -3.00
CA ALA A 11 5.02 1.68 -1.95
C ALA A 11 3.75 2.03 -1.17
N TRP A 12 2.73 1.17 -1.25
CA TRP A 12 1.42 1.42 -0.65
C TRP A 12 1.18 0.46 0.51
N GLU A 13 1.02 1.01 1.71
CA GLU A 13 0.58 0.28 2.89
C GLU A 13 -0.90 -0.07 2.80
N VAL A 14 -1.20 -1.30 2.36
CA VAL A 14 -2.58 -1.76 2.11
C VAL A 14 -3.25 -2.36 3.34
N THR A 15 -2.46 -2.67 4.37
CA THR A 15 -2.91 -3.09 5.69
C THR A 15 -1.86 -2.78 6.75
N GLY A 16 -2.30 -2.47 7.98
CA GLY A 16 -1.42 -2.37 9.15
C GLY A 16 -1.10 -3.73 9.78
N ARG A 17 -1.78 -4.80 9.34
CA ARG A 17 -1.69 -6.13 9.97
C ARG A 17 -0.43 -6.86 9.56
N CYS A 18 0.25 -7.46 10.53
CA CYS A 18 1.41 -8.32 10.28
C CYS A 18 1.43 -9.53 11.20
N ASN A 19 1.85 -10.68 10.68
CA ASN A 19 2.03 -11.92 11.43
C ASN A 19 3.40 -12.01 12.11
N LEU A 20 4.22 -10.97 11.99
CA LEU A 20 5.53 -10.83 12.62
C LEU A 20 5.59 -9.58 13.50
N SER A 21 6.57 -9.55 14.41
CA SER A 21 6.79 -8.46 15.37
C SER A 21 8.25 -8.02 15.37
N CYS A 22 8.74 -7.58 14.21
CA CYS A 22 10.16 -7.25 14.00
C CYS A 22 10.58 -6.02 14.81
N ILE A 23 11.71 -6.10 15.53
CA ILE A 23 12.24 -5.00 16.36
C ILE A 23 12.57 -3.72 15.57
N HIS A 24 12.82 -3.86 14.26
CA HIS A 24 13.15 -2.77 13.34
C HIS A 24 11.98 -2.46 12.38
N CYS A 25 10.74 -2.79 12.75
CA CYS A 25 9.58 -2.56 11.89
C CYS A 25 9.30 -1.05 11.76
N ARG A 26 9.40 -0.52 10.53
CA ARG A 26 9.05 0.88 10.23
C ARG A 26 7.58 1.19 10.51
N ALA A 27 6.70 0.26 10.17
CA ALA A 27 5.25 0.42 10.27
C ALA A 27 4.70 0.16 11.68
N SER A 28 5.54 -0.31 12.62
CA SER A 28 5.08 -0.82 13.92
C SER A 28 3.89 -1.78 13.80
N ALA A 29 3.89 -2.57 12.73
CA ALA A 29 2.78 -3.44 12.35
C ALA A 29 2.62 -4.58 13.37
N SER A 30 1.38 -5.01 13.58
CA SER A 30 1.03 -6.07 14.53
C SER A 30 -0.17 -6.85 14.01
N LEU A 31 -0.42 -8.03 14.58
CA LEU A 31 -1.57 -8.84 14.17
C LEU A 31 -2.91 -8.21 14.57
N ASP A 32 -2.88 -7.41 15.64
CA ASP A 32 -4.01 -6.70 16.25
C ASP A 32 -4.27 -5.32 15.63
N ALA A 33 -3.46 -4.91 14.65
CA ALA A 33 -3.72 -3.68 13.92
C ALA A 33 -5.02 -3.78 13.09
N GLU A 34 -5.59 -2.64 12.76
CA GLU A 34 -6.74 -2.58 11.85
C GLU A 34 -6.32 -2.99 10.43
N GLU A 35 -7.22 -3.65 9.70
CA GLU A 35 -6.97 -4.08 8.32
C GLU A 35 -6.83 -2.87 7.37
N GLY A 36 -7.42 -1.73 7.74
CA GLY A 36 -7.40 -0.45 7.03
C GLY A 36 -8.81 0.10 6.79
N ASP A 37 -8.92 1.40 6.52
CA ASP A 37 -10.21 2.11 6.45
C ASP A 37 -10.81 2.19 5.03
N PHE A 38 -10.43 1.28 4.13
CA PHE A 38 -10.87 1.32 2.74
C PHE A 38 -11.22 -0.06 2.16
N THR A 39 -12.32 -0.09 1.42
CA THR A 39 -12.84 -1.27 0.72
C THR A 39 -11.99 -1.61 -0.51
N THR A 40 -12.18 -2.81 -1.08
CA THR A 40 -11.60 -3.20 -2.37
C THR A 40 -11.99 -2.23 -3.51
N GLY A 41 -13.21 -1.68 -3.46
CA GLY A 41 -13.70 -0.74 -4.45
C GLY A 41 -12.94 0.58 -4.40
N GLU A 42 -12.77 1.14 -3.20
CA GLU A 42 -11.98 2.35 -2.97
C GLU A 42 -10.50 2.12 -3.32
N ALA A 43 -9.96 0.94 -3.01
CA ALA A 43 -8.60 0.58 -3.40
C ALA A 43 -8.39 0.64 -4.92
N LYS A 44 -9.33 0.09 -5.70
CA LYS A 44 -9.28 0.13 -7.16
C LYS A 44 -9.45 1.55 -7.69
N ALA A 45 -10.34 2.34 -7.10
CA ALA A 45 -10.50 3.75 -7.48
C ALA A 45 -9.18 4.54 -7.31
N ILE A 46 -8.44 4.30 -6.23
CA ILE A 46 -7.11 4.91 -6.03
C ILE A 46 -6.12 4.48 -7.13
N LEU A 47 -6.13 3.21 -7.54
CA LEU A 47 -5.29 2.74 -8.65
C LEU A 47 -5.66 3.41 -9.98
N ASP A 48 -6.96 3.58 -10.24
CA ASP A 48 -7.47 4.28 -11.42
C ASP A 48 -7.04 5.76 -11.41
N ASP A 49 -7.12 6.42 -10.25
CA ASP A 49 -6.66 7.79 -10.07
C ASP A 49 -5.15 7.92 -10.34
N ILE A 50 -4.33 7.01 -9.79
CA ILE A 50 -2.88 6.98 -10.06
C ILE A 50 -2.59 6.78 -11.55
N ALA A 51 -3.32 5.85 -12.18
CA ALA A 51 -3.19 5.52 -13.60
C ALA A 51 -3.58 6.69 -14.52
N SER A 52 -4.43 7.60 -14.04
CA SER A 52 -4.89 8.77 -14.82
C SER A 52 -3.77 9.78 -15.13
N PHE A 53 -2.70 9.81 -14.31
CA PHE A 53 -1.59 10.76 -14.46
C PHE A 53 -0.20 10.12 -14.45
N SER A 54 -0.08 8.82 -14.11
CA SER A 54 1.21 8.12 -14.05
C SER A 54 1.07 6.62 -14.31
N SER A 55 2.16 5.96 -14.65
CA SER A 55 2.22 4.49 -14.75
C SER A 55 3.40 3.96 -13.92
N PRO A 56 3.29 3.99 -12.58
CA PRO A 56 4.35 3.56 -11.67
C PRO A 56 4.30 2.05 -11.42
N VAL A 57 5.41 1.52 -10.90
CA VAL A 57 5.40 0.24 -10.19
C VAL A 57 4.69 0.44 -8.85
N ILE A 58 3.62 -0.32 -8.62
CA ILE A 58 2.94 -0.37 -7.32
C ILE A 58 3.50 -1.55 -6.51
N VAL A 59 4.04 -1.26 -5.34
CA VAL A 59 4.46 -2.27 -4.36
C VAL A 59 3.44 -2.30 -3.25
N LEU A 60 2.66 -3.39 -3.19
CA LEU A 60 1.79 -3.65 -2.05
C LEU A 60 2.67 -3.93 -0.82
N SER A 61 2.46 -3.15 0.23
CA SER A 61 3.28 -3.07 1.44
C SER A 61 2.40 -2.86 2.68
N GLY A 62 2.98 -2.44 3.80
CA GLY A 62 2.31 -2.18 5.08
C GLY A 62 2.90 -3.05 6.17
N GLY A 63 2.04 -3.85 6.80
CA GLY A 63 2.48 -5.04 7.51
C GLY A 63 2.81 -6.18 6.52
N GLU A 64 2.04 -7.25 6.57
CA GLU A 64 2.09 -8.35 5.60
C GLU A 64 0.89 -8.23 4.65
N PRO A 65 1.08 -7.80 3.39
CA PRO A 65 -0.02 -7.60 2.43
C PRO A 65 -0.93 -8.83 2.28
N LEU A 66 -0.38 -10.04 2.37
CA LEU A 66 -1.13 -11.29 2.20
C LEU A 66 -2.08 -11.60 3.37
N LEU A 67 -2.09 -10.79 4.44
CA LEU A 67 -3.11 -10.90 5.49
C LEU A 67 -4.42 -10.21 5.15
N ARG A 68 -4.42 -9.33 4.14
CA ARG A 68 -5.63 -8.70 3.62
C ARG A 68 -6.33 -9.67 2.66
N LYS A 69 -7.62 -9.95 2.89
CA LYS A 69 -8.29 -11.11 2.26
C LYS A 69 -8.55 -11.01 0.76
N ASP A 70 -8.52 -9.81 0.21
CA ASP A 70 -8.81 -9.48 -1.19
C ASP A 70 -7.53 -9.22 -2.01
N ILE A 71 -6.36 -9.52 -1.44
CA ILE A 71 -5.05 -9.59 -2.12
C ILE A 71 -4.73 -11.04 -2.43
#